data_AF-A0A2E4H303-F1
#
_entry.id   AF-A0A2E4H303-F1
#
_cell.length_a   1.000
_cell.length_b   1.000
_cell.length_c   1.000
_cell.angle_alpha   90.00
_cell.angle_beta   90.00
_cell.angle_gamma   90.00
#
_symmetry.space_group_name_H-M   'P 1'
#
loop_
_entity.id
_entity.type
_entity.pdbx_description
1 polymer ?
#
loop_
_entity_poly.entity_id
_entity_poly.type
_entity_poly.pdbx_seq_one_letter_code
_entity_poly.pdbx_strand_id
1 'polypeptide(L)'
;MRNVFVILCAAAGLTLAGYASGGSEAEASEKPHIQAVFKKGSKVCTWTDSEGNKGTDYFYKDKSALSGSADRVIGKDLKQGTWQITGAAMNLNWYGGKKGKGVWYKVSKTGKKSYKLSGAGGKGTYNVKCK
;
A
#
# COMPACT_ATOMS: atom_id res chain seq x y z
N MET A 1 -47.31 -28.84 -25.53
CA MET A 1 -46.93 -30.02 -24.74
C MET A 1 -46.45 -29.56 -23.38
N ARG A 2 -47.29 -29.75 -22.35
CA ARG A 2 -47.00 -29.49 -20.94
C ARG A 2 -46.43 -30.79 -20.37
N ASN A 3 -45.17 -30.79 -19.96
CA ASN A 3 -44.65 -31.85 -19.09
C ASN A 3 -44.33 -31.24 -17.73
N VAL A 4 -45.23 -31.52 -16.80
CA VAL A 4 -45.04 -31.42 -15.35
C VAL A 4 -44.17 -32.61 -14.95
N PHE A 5 -43.03 -32.36 -14.33
CA PHE A 5 -42.40 -33.32 -13.42
C PHE A 5 -42.06 -32.60 -12.12
N VAL A 6 -42.98 -32.77 -11.17
CA VAL A 6 -42.73 -32.59 -9.74
C VAL A 6 -41.85 -33.76 -9.30
N ILE A 7 -40.66 -33.46 -8.76
CA ILE A 7 -39.93 -34.41 -7.92
C ILE A 7 -39.66 -33.72 -6.59
N LEU A 8 -40.55 -34.07 -5.65
CA LEU A 8 -40.33 -34.06 -4.21
C LEU A 8 -39.12 -34.93 -3.89
N CYS A 9 -38.15 -34.46 -3.08
CA CYS A 9 -37.48 -35.33 -2.11
C CYS A 9 -36.67 -34.55 -1.07
N ALA A 10 -37.14 -34.71 0.18
CA ALA A 10 -36.41 -34.80 1.44
C ALA A 10 -35.52 -33.62 1.89
N ALA A 11 -36.09 -32.85 2.82
CA ALA A 11 -35.32 -32.14 3.85
C ALA A 11 -34.51 -33.15 4.68
N ALA A 12 -33.19 -33.06 4.61
CA ALA A 12 -32.31 -33.58 5.65
C ALA A 12 -31.85 -32.38 6.49
N GLY A 13 -32.45 -32.26 7.67
CA GLY A 13 -32.00 -31.32 8.68
C GLY A 13 -30.61 -31.70 9.17
N LEU A 14 -29.66 -30.79 9.02
CA LEU A 14 -28.48 -30.75 9.87
C LEU A 14 -28.56 -29.46 10.68
N THR A 15 -29.03 -29.59 11.92
CA THR A 15 -28.81 -28.61 12.97
C THR A 15 -27.32 -28.56 13.27
N LEU A 16 -26.61 -27.56 12.76
CA LEU A 16 -25.27 -27.23 13.23
C LEU A 16 -25.32 -25.88 13.95
N ALA A 17 -25.21 -25.99 15.27
CA ALA A 17 -24.70 -25.04 16.24
C ALA A 17 -24.77 -23.55 15.87
N GLY A 18 -25.58 -22.81 16.65
CA GLY A 18 -25.58 -21.35 16.66
C GLY A 18 -24.16 -20.81 16.80
N TYR A 19 -23.67 -20.18 15.73
CA TYR A 19 -22.66 -19.15 15.86
C TYR A 19 -23.39 -17.94 16.39
N ALA A 20 -23.14 -17.66 17.67
CA ALA A 20 -23.45 -16.38 18.28
C ALA A 20 -23.09 -15.28 17.27
N SER A 21 -24.11 -14.53 16.85
CA SER A 21 -23.94 -13.23 16.21
C SER A 21 -23.38 -12.27 17.27
N GLY A 22 -22.16 -12.55 17.72
CA GLY A 22 -21.34 -11.63 18.47
C GLY A 22 -20.79 -10.66 17.46
N GLY A 23 -21.41 -9.48 17.41
CA GLY A 23 -20.91 -8.35 16.66
C GLY A 23 -19.45 -8.14 17.00
N SER A 24 -18.59 -8.49 16.06
CA SER A 24 -17.40 -7.70 15.85
C SER A 24 -17.80 -6.73 14.77
N GLU A 25 -18.30 -5.57 15.19
CA GLU A 25 -18.12 -4.35 14.40
C GLU A 25 -16.68 -4.42 13.89
N ALA A 26 -16.55 -4.65 12.58
CA ALA A 26 -15.32 -4.36 11.90
C ALA A 26 -15.15 -2.86 12.09
N GLU A 27 -14.44 -2.48 13.16
CA GLU A 27 -13.90 -1.16 13.29
C GLU A 27 -12.94 -0.99 12.12
N ALA A 28 -13.50 -0.58 10.99
CA ALA A 28 -12.81 0.12 9.94
C ALA A 28 -12.40 1.47 10.50
N SER A 29 -11.50 1.44 11.49
CA SER A 29 -10.57 2.53 11.72
C SER A 29 -9.69 2.53 10.48
N GLU A 30 -10.19 3.14 9.41
CA GLU A 30 -9.48 3.38 8.17
C GLU A 30 -8.30 4.28 8.49
N LYS A 31 -7.24 3.68 9.04
CA LYS A 31 -5.97 4.32 9.32
C LYS A 31 -5.59 5.04 8.03
N PRO A 32 -5.41 6.38 8.02
CA PRO A 32 -5.18 7.15 6.82
C PRO A 32 -4.16 6.46 5.91
N HIS A 33 -4.70 5.91 4.83
CA HIS A 33 -3.96 5.15 3.86
C HIS A 33 -2.92 6.09 3.22
N ILE A 34 -1.71 5.61 2.88
CA ILE A 34 -0.66 6.49 2.32
C ILE A 34 -1.15 7.29 1.09
N GLN A 35 -2.09 6.71 0.33
CA GLN A 35 -2.81 7.41 -0.74
C GLN A 35 -3.43 8.73 -0.29
N ALA A 36 -4.05 8.83 0.89
CA ALA A 36 -4.68 10.05 1.37
C ALA A 36 -3.68 11.20 1.57
N VAL A 37 -2.43 10.87 1.91
CA VAL A 37 -1.35 11.86 2.01
C VAL A 37 -0.92 12.31 0.62
N PHE A 38 -0.72 11.38 -0.31
CA PHE A 38 -0.20 11.68 -1.65
C PHE A 38 -1.25 12.25 -2.62
N LYS A 39 -2.54 11.96 -2.43
CA LYS A 39 -3.65 12.50 -3.26
C LYS A 39 -3.68 14.03 -3.29
N LYS A 40 -3.23 14.68 -2.20
CA LYS A 40 -3.27 16.15 -2.05
C LYS A 40 -2.16 16.88 -2.82
N GLY A 41 -1.25 16.18 -3.49
CA GLY A 41 -0.21 16.80 -4.30
C GLY A 41 1.18 16.25 -4.00
N SER A 42 2.19 16.98 -4.47
CA SER A 42 3.59 16.67 -4.23
C SER A 42 3.89 16.48 -2.75
N LYS A 43 4.80 15.56 -2.42
CA LYS A 43 5.14 15.20 -1.05
C LYS A 43 6.62 15.18 -0.80
N VAL A 44 7.01 15.62 0.39
CA VAL A 44 8.38 15.51 0.88
C VAL A 44 8.36 14.53 2.05
N CYS A 45 9.15 13.47 1.95
CA CYS A 45 9.25 12.46 2.99
C CYS A 45 10.71 12.21 3.36
N THR A 46 11.02 12.28 4.64
CA THR A 46 12.31 11.81 5.16
C THR A 46 12.23 10.32 5.44
N TRP A 47 13.32 9.59 5.22
CA TRP A 47 13.37 8.16 5.49
C TRP A 47 14.65 7.76 6.20
N THR A 48 14.56 6.64 6.92
CA THR A 48 15.71 5.88 7.46
C THR A 48 15.56 4.44 7.00
N ASP A 49 16.62 3.85 6.43
CA ASP A 49 16.62 2.43 6.06
C ASP A 49 16.96 1.52 7.26
N SER A 50 17.05 0.22 7.04
CA SER A 50 17.39 -0.77 8.07
C SER A 50 18.83 -0.69 8.56
N GLU A 51 19.73 -0.09 7.79
CA GLU A 51 21.15 0.08 8.12
C GLU A 51 21.40 1.40 8.87
N GLY A 52 20.37 2.24 8.98
CA GLY A 52 20.45 3.54 9.66
C GLY A 52 20.80 4.70 8.73
N ASN A 53 20.96 4.45 7.42
CA ASN A 53 21.15 5.52 6.44
C ASN A 53 19.88 6.35 6.33
N LYS A 54 20.05 7.65 6.07
CA LYS A 54 18.95 8.62 6.01
C LYS A 54 18.95 9.35 4.69
N GLY A 55 17.76 9.74 4.26
CA GLY A 55 17.59 10.58 3.08
C GLY A 55 16.26 11.30 3.07
N THR A 56 16.08 12.11 2.03
CA THR A 56 14.84 12.82 1.76
C THR A 56 14.38 12.52 0.35
N ASP A 57 13.12 12.10 0.21
CA ASP A 57 12.46 11.90 -1.07
C ASP A 57 11.49 13.05 -1.33
N TYR A 58 11.55 13.58 -2.54
CA TYR A 58 10.65 14.58 -3.10
C TYR A 58 9.81 13.89 -4.18
N PHE A 59 8.51 13.80 -3.95
CA PHE A 59 7.54 13.18 -4.84
C PHE A 59 6.76 14.27 -5.56
N TYR A 60 6.81 14.30 -6.88
CA TYR A 60 6.12 15.28 -7.71
C TYR A 60 4.85 14.66 -8.30
N LYS A 61 3.74 15.41 -8.27
CA LYS A 61 2.45 15.00 -8.84
C LYS A 61 2.29 15.53 -10.27
N ASP A 62 3.22 15.15 -11.14
CA ASP A 62 3.29 15.57 -12.55
C ASP A 62 2.60 14.59 -13.51
N LYS A 63 2.30 13.35 -13.07
CA LYS A 63 1.61 12.35 -13.89
C LYS A 63 0.17 12.07 -13.47
N SER A 64 -0.08 11.72 -12.20
CA SER A 64 -1.42 11.49 -11.67
C SER A 64 -1.50 11.76 -10.17
N ALA A 65 -2.70 11.66 -9.58
CA ALA A 65 -2.87 11.80 -8.13
C ALA A 65 -2.10 10.77 -7.29
N LEU A 66 -1.69 9.64 -7.89
CA LEU A 66 -1.01 8.53 -7.22
C LEU A 66 0.27 8.09 -7.95
N SER A 67 0.83 8.92 -8.84
CA SER A 67 2.09 8.63 -9.51
C SER A 67 2.74 9.88 -10.09
N GLY A 68 4.06 9.81 -10.31
CA GLY A 68 4.81 10.89 -10.94
C GLY A 68 6.32 10.72 -10.82
N SER A 69 7.06 11.78 -11.09
CA SER A 69 8.50 11.85 -10.90
C SER A 69 8.86 11.96 -9.42
N ALA A 70 10.08 11.53 -9.07
CA ALA A 70 10.60 11.67 -7.73
C ALA A 70 12.11 11.92 -7.74
N ASP A 71 12.59 12.64 -6.74
CA ASP A 71 14.01 12.83 -6.47
C ASP A 71 14.34 12.35 -5.05
N ARG A 72 15.46 11.64 -4.91
CA ARG A 72 15.99 11.16 -3.63
C ARG A 72 17.33 11.82 -3.37
N VAL A 73 17.43 12.50 -2.24
CA VAL A 73 18.64 13.14 -1.74
C VAL A 73 19.21 12.32 -0.59
N ILE A 74 20.48 11.91 -0.72
CA ILE A 74 21.25 11.20 0.31
C ILE A 74 22.56 11.97 0.49
N GLY A 75 22.65 12.77 1.56
CA GLY A 75 23.80 13.67 1.73
C GLY A 75 23.92 14.65 0.55
N LYS A 76 25.00 14.53 -0.23
CA LYS A 76 25.24 15.34 -1.44
C LYS A 76 24.75 14.66 -2.73
N ASP A 77 24.35 13.40 -2.66
CA ASP A 77 23.95 12.62 -3.82
C ASP A 77 22.47 12.82 -4.14
N LEU A 78 22.16 12.90 -5.44
CA LEU A 78 20.81 12.99 -5.97
C LEU A 78 20.54 11.78 -6.87
N LYS A 79 19.40 11.12 -6.65
CA LYS A 79 18.88 10.05 -7.52
C LYS A 79 17.49 10.42 -7.99
N GLN A 80 17.33 10.59 -9.30
CA GLN A 80 16.02 10.82 -9.91
C GLN A 80 15.29 9.50 -10.10
N GLY A 81 13.98 9.55 -10.24
CA GLY A 81 13.16 8.35 -10.36
C GLY A 81 11.68 8.64 -10.56
N THR A 82 10.86 7.63 -10.34
CA THR A 82 9.40 7.72 -10.35
C THR A 82 8.80 7.01 -9.16
N TRP A 83 7.60 7.43 -8.79
CA TRP A 83 6.79 6.80 -7.77
C TRP A 83 5.40 6.44 -8.30
N GLN A 84 4.79 5.42 -7.70
CA GLN A 84 3.40 5.06 -7.92
C GLN A 84 2.82 4.44 -6.64
N ILE A 85 1.55 4.68 -6.35
CA ILE A 85 0.82 4.04 -5.24
C ILE A 85 -0.36 3.26 -5.81
N THR A 86 -0.52 1.99 -5.42
CA THR A 86 -1.64 1.14 -5.82
C THR A 86 -2.10 0.32 -4.62
N GLY A 87 -3.39 0.43 -4.27
CA GLY A 87 -3.88 -0.16 -3.01
C GLY A 87 -2.96 0.25 -1.86
N ALA A 88 -2.50 -0.74 -1.07
CA ALA A 88 -1.56 -0.57 0.05
C ALA A 88 -0.08 -0.71 -0.28
N ALA A 89 0.30 -0.58 -1.56
CA ALA A 89 1.67 -0.68 -2.00
C ALA A 89 2.17 0.62 -2.66
N MET A 90 3.46 0.88 -2.52
CA MET A 90 4.17 1.98 -3.18
C MET A 90 5.30 1.42 -4.03
N ASN A 91 5.35 1.77 -5.31
CA ASN A 91 6.48 1.52 -6.18
C ASN A 91 7.44 2.71 -6.11
N LEU A 92 8.73 2.44 -5.91
CA LEU A 92 9.80 3.41 -6.06
C LEU A 92 10.78 2.91 -7.11
N ASN A 93 11.00 3.71 -8.14
CA ASN A 93 11.87 3.38 -9.26
C ASN A 93 12.93 4.46 -9.43
N TRP A 94 14.09 4.29 -8.80
CA TRP A 94 15.20 5.23 -8.90
C TRP A 94 16.07 4.88 -10.12
N TYR A 95 16.30 5.87 -10.98
CA TYR A 95 17.13 5.76 -12.17
C TYR A 95 18.61 5.62 -11.76
N GLY A 96 19.29 4.65 -12.37
CA GLY A 96 20.59 4.13 -11.91
C GLY A 96 20.62 2.60 -11.79
N GLY A 97 19.45 1.94 -11.88
CA GLY A 97 19.30 0.50 -12.15
C GLY A 97 18.69 0.21 -13.53
N LYS A 98 18.32 -1.05 -13.83
CA LYS A 98 17.61 -1.41 -15.09
C LYS A 98 16.30 -0.62 -15.19
N LYS A 99 16.22 0.28 -16.19
CA LYS A 99 15.04 1.09 -16.53
C LYS A 99 13.79 0.21 -16.60
N GLY A 100 12.75 0.57 -15.86
CA GLY A 100 11.45 -0.11 -15.87
C GLY A 100 11.21 -1.17 -14.77
N LYS A 101 12.15 -1.39 -13.83
CA LYS A 101 11.95 -2.32 -12.70
C LYS A 101 12.03 -1.62 -11.35
N GLY A 102 11.02 -0.81 -11.03
CA GLY A 102 10.87 -0.24 -9.69
C GLY A 102 10.64 -1.31 -8.63
N VAL A 103 10.89 -0.97 -7.36
CA VAL A 103 10.64 -1.86 -6.22
C VAL A 103 9.27 -1.55 -5.62
N TRP A 104 8.43 -2.57 -5.52
CA TRP A 104 7.18 -2.49 -4.79
C TRP A 104 7.39 -2.75 -3.31
N TYR A 105 6.94 -1.79 -2.51
CA TYR A 105 6.95 -1.84 -1.06
C TYR A 105 5.52 -1.98 -0.55
N LYS A 106 5.30 -2.93 0.36
CA LYS A 106 4.09 -2.90 1.20
C LYS A 106 4.19 -1.71 2.14
N VAL A 107 3.11 -0.95 2.29
CA VAL A 107 3.05 0.22 3.16
C VAL A 107 2.21 -0.09 4.39
N SER A 108 2.78 0.11 5.58
CA SER A 108 2.03 0.08 6.84
C SER A 108 2.15 1.41 7.57
N LYS A 109 1.03 1.92 8.11
CA LYS A 109 1.04 3.14 8.89
C LYS A 109 1.62 2.86 10.28
N THR A 110 2.61 3.65 10.70
CA THR A 110 3.26 3.54 12.01
C THR A 110 2.99 4.75 12.92
N GLY A 111 2.43 5.84 12.38
CA GLY A 111 2.09 7.03 13.15
C GLY A 111 1.46 8.13 12.30
N LYS A 112 1.37 9.36 12.85
CA LYS A 112 0.86 10.52 12.11
C LYS A 112 1.80 10.87 10.97
N LYS A 113 1.34 10.67 9.72
CA LYS A 113 2.15 10.80 8.49
C LYS A 113 3.45 9.97 8.51
N SER A 114 3.49 8.91 9.32
CA SER A 114 4.62 7.99 9.43
C SER A 114 4.22 6.61 8.93
N TYR A 115 5.10 6.00 8.15
CA TYR A 115 4.87 4.76 7.44
C TYR A 115 6.12 3.87 7.49
N LYS A 116 5.91 2.57 7.39
CA LYS A 116 6.97 1.59 7.14
C LYS A 116 6.77 1.02 5.74
N LEU A 117 7.82 1.08 4.93
CA LEU A 117 7.89 0.47 3.61
C LEU A 117 8.67 -0.83 3.73
N SER A 118 8.06 -1.96 3.36
CA SER A 118 8.71 -3.27 3.39
C SER A 118 8.79 -3.85 1.98
N GLY A 119 10.00 -3.96 1.44
CA GLY A 119 10.24 -4.57 0.13
C GLY A 119 10.21 -6.09 0.22
N ALA A 120 9.62 -6.76 -0.77
CA ALA A 120 9.66 -8.22 -0.85
C ALA A 120 11.07 -8.72 -1.25
N GLY A 121 11.45 -9.91 -0.80
CA GLY A 121 12.69 -10.58 -1.24
C GLY A 121 13.98 -9.82 -0.93
N GLY A 122 14.09 -9.23 0.27
CA GLY A 122 15.32 -8.58 0.74
C GLY A 122 15.54 -7.15 0.19
N LYS A 123 14.56 -6.55 -0.50
CA LYS A 123 14.69 -5.21 -1.11
C LYS A 123 14.61 -4.02 -0.14
N GLY A 124 15.06 -4.23 1.09
CA GLY A 124 15.16 -3.22 2.14
C GLY A 124 13.84 -2.88 2.84
N THR A 125 13.97 -2.28 4.02
CA THR A 125 12.87 -1.72 4.80
C THR A 125 13.17 -0.26 5.12
N TYR A 126 12.17 0.61 5.01
CA TYR A 126 12.33 2.04 5.29
C TYR A 126 11.28 2.51 6.30
N ASN A 127 11.72 3.27 7.29
CA ASN A 127 10.84 4.09 8.12
C ASN A 127 10.72 5.46 7.49
N VAL A 128 9.52 5.86 7.10
CA VAL A 128 9.25 7.06 6.29
C VAL A 128 8.33 8.01 7.06
N LYS A 129 8.63 9.31 7.03
CA LYS A 129 7.80 10.37 7.59
C LYS A 129 7.58 11.47 6.56
N CYS A 130 6.32 11.75 6.23
CA CYS A 130 5.93 12.70 5.20
C CYS A 130 5.38 14.00 5.78
N LYS A 131 5.59 15.12 5.07
CA LYS A 131 5.08 16.45 5.43
C LYS A 131 3.78 16.80 4.68
#